data_AF-A0A379W880-F1
#
_entry.id   AF-A0A379W880-F1
#
_cell.length_a   1.000
_cell.length_b   1.000
_cell.length_c   1.000
_cell.angle_alpha   90.00
_cell.angle_beta   90.00
_cell.angle_gamma   90.00
#
_symmetry.space_group_name_H-M   'P 1'
#
loop_
_entity.id
_entity.type
_entity.pdbx_description
1 polymer ?
#
loop_
_entity_poly.entity_id
_entity_poly.type
_entity_poly.pdbx_seq_one_letter_code
_entity_poly.pdbx_strand_id
1 'polypeptide(L)'
;MSNITKKSLIAAGILTALIAASAATAADVPAGVQLADKQTLVRNNGSEVQSLDPHKIEGVPESNVSRDLFEGLLISDVEGHPSPGVAEKWENKDFKVWTFHLRENAKWSDGTPVTAHDFVYSWQRLADPNTASPYASYLQYGHIANIDDIIAGKKPATDLGVKALDDHTFEVTLSEPVPYFYKLLVHPSVSPVPKSAVEKFGDKWTQPANIVTNGAYKLKKLGGERTYRAGA
;
A
#
# COMPACT_ATOMS: atom_id res chain seq x y z
N MET A 1 -12.87 77.22 -12.44
CA MET A 1 -12.76 77.39 -13.90
C MET A 1 -11.80 76.35 -14.44
N SER A 2 -12.26 75.58 -15.43
CA SER A 2 -11.53 74.81 -16.46
C SER A 2 -10.44 73.81 -16.01
N ASN A 3 -10.69 72.49 -15.97
CA ASN A 3 -10.74 71.50 -17.07
C ASN A 3 -9.40 71.12 -17.76
N ILE A 4 -9.08 69.83 -17.60
CA ILE A 4 -8.60 68.86 -18.61
C ILE A 4 -7.13 68.89 -19.02
N THR A 5 -6.39 67.83 -18.67
CA THR A 5 -5.83 66.94 -19.72
C THR A 5 -5.70 65.50 -19.21
N LYS A 6 -6.44 64.59 -19.85
CA LYS A 6 -6.31 63.13 -19.72
C LYS A 6 -5.06 62.67 -20.48
N LYS A 7 -4.25 61.79 -19.87
CA LYS A 7 -3.41 60.84 -20.61
C LYS A 7 -3.52 59.47 -19.97
N SER A 8 -4.00 58.54 -20.78
CA SER A 8 -4.14 57.12 -20.52
C SER A 8 -2.80 56.46 -20.24
N LEU A 9 -2.78 55.46 -19.36
CA LEU A 9 -1.85 54.34 -19.43
C LEU A 9 -2.53 53.06 -18.93
N ILE A 10 -2.28 52.03 -19.71
CA ILE A 10 -2.94 50.74 -19.81
C ILE A 10 -2.26 49.74 -18.86
N ALA A 11 -3.07 48.86 -18.27
CA ALA A 11 -2.80 47.50 -17.77
C ALA A 11 -1.64 47.26 -16.77
N ALA A 12 -1.99 46.64 -15.65
CA ALA A 12 -1.73 45.21 -15.44
C ALA A 12 -2.30 44.77 -14.09
N GLY A 13 -3.46 44.11 -14.11
CA GLY A 13 -3.87 43.27 -13.00
C GLY A 13 -3.16 41.93 -13.11
N ILE A 14 -2.44 41.51 -12.07
CA ILE A 14 -2.08 40.10 -11.89
C ILE A 14 -2.46 39.72 -10.47
N LEU A 15 -3.49 38.89 -10.44
CA LEU A 15 -4.05 38.15 -9.32
C LEU A 15 -3.02 37.09 -8.88
N THR A 16 -2.33 37.28 -7.77
CA THR A 16 -1.54 36.20 -7.15
C THR A 16 -2.47 35.32 -6.32
N ALA A 17 -3.10 34.36 -6.99
CA ALA A 17 -3.66 33.20 -6.33
C ALA A 17 -2.48 32.35 -5.81
N LEU A 18 -2.31 32.30 -4.48
CA LEU A 18 -1.44 31.31 -3.85
C LEU A 18 -2.03 29.93 -4.12
N ILE A 19 -1.44 29.23 -5.08
CA ILE A 19 -1.60 27.80 -5.25
C ILE A 19 -0.93 27.17 -4.02
N ALA A 20 -1.74 26.75 -3.05
CA ALA A 20 -1.33 25.78 -2.04
C ALA A 20 -1.08 24.45 -2.76
N ALA A 21 0.06 24.35 -3.44
CA ALA A 21 0.62 23.07 -3.82
C ALA A 21 1.08 22.44 -2.50
N SER A 22 0.29 21.50 -2.00
CA SER A 22 0.71 20.53 -1.01
C SER A 22 1.95 19.83 -1.55
N ALA A 23 3.13 20.37 -1.23
CA ALA A 23 4.39 19.76 -1.53
C ALA A 23 4.39 18.41 -0.80
N ALA A 24 4.37 17.32 -1.56
CA ALA A 24 4.66 16.01 -1.00
C ALA A 24 6.06 16.12 -0.40
N THR A 25 6.17 16.09 0.93
CA THR A 25 7.45 16.16 1.63
C THR A 25 8.21 14.87 1.34
N ALA A 26 9.18 14.94 0.43
CA ALA A 26 9.86 13.77 -0.14
C ALA A 26 10.90 13.13 0.80
N ALA A 27 11.29 13.78 1.89
CA ALA A 27 12.04 13.27 3.05
C ALA A 27 12.36 14.45 3.98
N ASP A 28 12.60 14.20 5.27
CA ASP A 28 13.28 15.17 6.14
C ASP A 28 14.79 15.03 5.91
N VAL A 29 15.37 15.97 5.15
CA VAL A 29 16.79 15.94 4.77
C VAL A 29 17.56 16.75 5.81
N PRO A 30 18.51 16.14 6.55
CA PRO A 30 19.27 16.87 7.57
C PRO A 30 19.96 18.11 6.99
N ALA A 31 19.99 19.18 7.77
CA ALA A 31 20.62 20.43 7.36
C ALA A 31 22.07 20.21 6.93
N GLY A 32 22.42 20.72 5.74
CA GLY A 32 23.78 20.60 5.17
C GLY A 32 24.00 19.36 4.30
N VAL A 33 23.06 18.43 4.20
CA VAL A 33 23.15 17.31 3.25
C VAL A 33 22.85 17.81 1.84
N GLN A 34 23.82 17.65 0.94
CA GLN A 34 23.64 17.89 -0.49
C GLN A 34 23.16 16.60 -1.16
N LEU A 35 21.94 16.61 -1.71
CA LEU A 35 21.42 15.50 -2.49
C LEU A 35 22.10 15.44 -3.86
N ALA A 36 22.36 14.23 -4.35
CA ALA A 36 22.80 14.03 -5.73
C ALA A 36 21.69 14.42 -6.72
N ASP A 37 22.08 14.95 -7.89
CA ASP A 37 21.15 15.32 -8.98
C ASP A 37 20.27 14.15 -9.43
N LYS A 38 20.79 12.92 -9.33
CA LYS A 38 20.11 11.70 -9.75
C LYS A 38 19.91 10.74 -8.56
N GLN A 39 18.66 10.64 -8.11
CA GLN A 39 18.24 9.70 -7.06
C GLN A 39 17.87 8.35 -7.67
N THR A 40 18.89 7.55 -8.05
CA THR A 40 18.69 6.17 -8.52
C THR A 40 19.47 5.18 -7.68
N LEU A 41 18.80 4.09 -7.29
CA LEU A 41 19.37 3.03 -6.50
C LEU A 41 19.37 1.71 -7.29
N VAL A 42 20.47 0.96 -7.20
CA VAL A 42 20.58 -0.41 -7.74
C VAL A 42 20.81 -1.35 -6.56
N ARG A 43 19.91 -2.32 -6.38
CA ARG A 43 19.99 -3.33 -5.33
C ARG A 43 20.06 -4.72 -5.98
N ASN A 44 21.03 -5.53 -5.56
CA ASN A 44 20.94 -6.97 -5.83
C ASN A 44 19.82 -7.54 -4.94
N ASN A 45 18.92 -8.34 -5.51
CA ASN A 45 17.80 -8.95 -4.78
C ASN A 45 17.96 -10.47 -4.55
N GLY A 46 19.15 -11.02 -4.84
CA GLY A 46 19.47 -12.42 -4.62
C GLY A 46 18.99 -13.34 -5.74
N SER A 47 17.67 -13.44 -5.94
CA SER A 47 17.05 -14.27 -6.97
C SER A 47 15.93 -13.55 -7.72
N GLU A 48 15.48 -14.15 -8.81
CA GLU A 48 14.20 -13.80 -9.43
C GLU A 48 13.06 -14.03 -8.43
N VAL A 49 12.05 -13.17 -8.47
CA VAL A 49 10.88 -13.25 -7.58
C VAL A 49 9.88 -14.30 -8.10
N GLN A 50 9.25 -15.05 -7.19
CA GLN A 50 8.19 -15.99 -7.55
C GLN A 50 6.97 -15.28 -8.14
N SER A 51 6.60 -14.13 -7.58
CA SER A 51 5.46 -13.32 -7.98
C SER A 51 5.62 -11.89 -7.44
N LEU A 52 4.83 -10.96 -7.97
CA LEU A 52 4.61 -9.63 -7.37
C LEU A 52 3.24 -9.52 -6.69
N ASP A 53 2.44 -10.59 -6.70
CA ASP A 53 1.15 -10.64 -6.01
C ASP A 53 1.39 -10.95 -4.53
N PRO A 54 1.02 -10.05 -3.59
CA PRO A 54 1.27 -10.26 -2.16
C PRO A 54 0.70 -11.56 -1.57
N HIS A 55 -0.32 -12.16 -2.19
CA HIS A 55 -0.90 -13.44 -1.74
C HIS A 55 -0.30 -14.67 -2.46
N LYS A 56 0.79 -14.50 -3.22
CA LYS A 56 1.47 -15.57 -3.97
C LYS A 56 2.98 -15.59 -3.73
N ILE A 57 3.43 -14.98 -2.64
CA ILE A 57 4.84 -14.84 -2.28
C ILE A 57 5.08 -15.39 -0.88
N GLU A 58 6.26 -15.95 -0.65
CA GLU A 58 6.66 -16.42 0.69
C GLU A 58 8.09 -16.05 1.09
N GLY A 59 8.91 -15.59 0.14
CA GLY A 59 10.34 -15.34 0.35
C GLY A 59 10.72 -13.89 0.64
N VAL A 60 11.98 -13.72 1.04
CA VAL A 60 12.61 -12.42 1.27
C VAL A 60 12.77 -11.61 -0.02
N PRO A 61 13.24 -12.18 -1.16
CA PRO A 61 13.35 -11.44 -2.41
C PRO A 61 12.03 -10.80 -2.84
N GLU A 62 10.93 -11.53 -2.71
CA GLU A 62 9.58 -11.07 -3.02
C GLU A 62 9.16 -9.96 -2.06
N SER A 63 9.35 -10.18 -0.76
CA SER A 63 9.00 -9.22 0.29
C SER A 63 9.75 -7.89 0.14
N ASN A 64 11.01 -7.93 -0.33
CA ASN A 64 11.80 -6.73 -0.61
C ASN A 64 11.13 -5.84 -1.66
N VAL A 65 10.62 -6.44 -2.74
CA VAL A 65 9.95 -5.70 -3.82
C VAL A 65 8.53 -5.31 -3.39
N SER A 66 7.83 -6.20 -2.70
CA SER A 66 6.46 -5.94 -2.25
C SER A 66 6.36 -4.73 -1.34
N ARG A 67 7.33 -4.49 -0.45
CA ARG A 67 7.33 -3.32 0.45
C ARG A 67 7.47 -1.98 -0.29
N ASP A 68 8.08 -1.98 -1.47
CA ASP A 68 8.20 -0.76 -2.29
C ASP A 68 6.89 -0.50 -3.08
N LEU A 69 6.15 -1.55 -3.44
CA LEU A 69 4.97 -1.50 -4.30
C LEU A 69 3.62 -1.45 -3.55
N PHE A 70 3.52 -2.12 -2.40
CA PHE A 70 2.29 -2.27 -1.65
C PHE A 70 2.52 -1.90 -0.19
N GLU A 71 1.66 -1.03 0.33
CA GLU A 71 1.72 -0.52 1.69
C GLU A 71 0.51 -1.02 2.49
N GLY A 72 0.75 -1.73 3.58
CA GLY A 72 -0.28 -2.23 4.48
C GLY A 72 -0.82 -1.18 5.45
N LEU A 73 -1.57 -1.65 6.46
CA LEU A 73 -2.07 -0.79 7.54
C LEU A 73 -0.92 -0.11 8.28
N LEU A 74 0.10 -0.88 8.64
CA LEU A 74 1.33 -0.42 9.28
C LEU A 74 2.53 -0.75 8.39
N ILE A 75 3.63 -0.04 8.60
CA ILE A 75 4.95 -0.30 8.02
C ILE A 75 5.99 -0.37 9.14
N SER A 76 7.21 -0.80 8.81
CA SER A 76 8.35 -0.64 9.72
C SER A 76 9.02 0.72 9.49
N ASP A 77 9.36 1.43 10.56
CA ASP A 77 10.30 2.55 10.48
C ASP A 77 11.73 2.05 10.18
N VAL A 78 12.70 2.98 10.10
CA VAL A 78 14.09 2.65 9.76
C VAL A 78 14.81 1.86 10.85
N GLU A 79 14.28 1.85 12.08
CA GLU A 79 14.73 1.05 13.21
C GLU A 79 13.98 -0.29 13.35
N GLY A 80 12.93 -0.51 12.56
CA GLY A 80 12.13 -1.74 12.54
C GLY A 80 10.88 -1.72 13.43
N HIS A 81 10.52 -0.59 14.04
CA HIS A 81 9.30 -0.48 14.84
C HIS A 81 8.05 -0.36 13.95
N PRO A 82 6.94 -1.04 14.31
CA PRO A 82 5.66 -0.83 13.64
C PRO A 82 5.22 0.63 13.76
N SER A 83 4.96 1.25 12.61
CA SER A 83 4.66 2.66 12.43
C SER A 83 3.48 2.86 11.47
N PRO A 84 2.83 4.03 11.47
CA PRO A 84 1.71 4.33 10.57
C PRO A 84 2.06 4.07 9.09
N GLY A 85 1.25 3.23 8.44
CA GLY A 85 1.23 3.04 6.99
C GLY A 85 -0.01 3.72 6.43
N VAL A 86 -0.90 2.96 5.77
CA VAL A 86 -2.21 3.47 5.35
C VAL A 86 -3.08 3.87 6.56
N ALA A 87 -2.95 3.16 7.68
CA ALA A 87 -3.60 3.55 8.93
C ALA A 87 -2.76 4.62 9.65
N GLU A 88 -3.34 5.79 9.90
CA GLU A 88 -2.68 6.89 10.62
C GLU A 88 -2.70 6.68 12.14
N LYS A 89 -3.69 5.95 12.64
CA LYS A 89 -3.84 5.56 14.05
C LYS A 89 -4.70 4.31 14.17
N TRP A 90 -4.60 3.64 15.31
CA TRP A 90 -5.41 2.47 15.64
C TRP A 90 -5.63 2.37 17.14
N GLU A 91 -6.71 1.70 17.50
CA GLU A 91 -7.02 1.34 18.87
C GLU A 91 -7.45 -0.12 18.97
N ASN A 92 -7.48 -0.65 20.19
CA ASN A 92 -8.03 -1.97 20.44
C ASN A 92 -8.92 -1.98 21.68
N LYS A 93 -9.86 -2.92 21.68
CA LYS A 93 -10.65 -3.32 22.85
C LYS A 93 -10.27 -4.74 23.22
N ASP A 94 -9.73 -4.89 24.43
CA ASP A 94 -9.32 -6.17 25.04
C ASP A 94 -8.33 -7.00 24.19
N PHE A 95 -7.57 -6.35 23.31
CA PHE A 95 -6.73 -6.98 22.28
C PHE A 95 -7.48 -7.94 21.34
N LYS A 96 -8.81 -7.86 21.30
CA LYS A 96 -9.69 -8.71 20.47
C LYS A 96 -10.35 -7.98 19.33
N VAL A 97 -10.69 -6.71 19.50
CA VAL A 97 -11.27 -5.88 18.44
C VAL A 97 -10.30 -4.76 18.16
N TRP A 98 -9.77 -4.71 16.95
CA TRP A 98 -8.82 -3.70 16.50
C TRP A 98 -9.51 -2.80 15.47
N THR A 99 -9.43 -1.48 15.66
CA THR A 99 -9.99 -0.49 14.74
C THR A 99 -8.86 0.35 14.19
N PHE A 100 -8.78 0.45 12.86
CA PHE A 100 -7.76 1.18 12.12
C PHE A 100 -8.41 2.34 11.38
N HIS A 101 -7.89 3.54 11.60
CA HIS A 101 -8.32 4.75 10.91
C HIS A 101 -7.37 5.03 9.76
N LEU A 102 -7.87 4.96 8.54
CA LEU A 102 -7.10 5.11 7.32
C LEU A 102 -6.97 6.60 6.96
N ARG A 103 -5.78 7.01 6.50
CA ARG A 103 -5.56 8.38 6.05
C ARG A 103 -6.39 8.67 4.78
N GLU A 104 -7.10 9.79 4.76
CA GLU A 104 -7.99 10.17 3.65
C GLU A 104 -7.26 10.36 2.30
N ASN A 105 -5.96 10.67 2.36
CA ASN A 105 -5.14 10.91 1.18
C ASN A 105 -4.45 9.65 0.63
N ALA A 106 -4.70 8.46 1.20
CA ALA A 106 -4.15 7.22 0.67
C ALA A 106 -4.73 6.93 -0.72
N LYS A 107 -3.86 6.69 -1.70
CA LYS A 107 -4.25 6.50 -3.08
C LYS A 107 -3.49 5.36 -3.73
N TRP A 108 -4.18 4.67 -4.60
CA TRP A 108 -3.61 3.80 -5.60
C TRP A 108 -2.87 4.62 -6.67
N SER A 109 -2.00 3.94 -7.41
CA SER A 109 -1.15 4.55 -8.43
C SER A 109 -1.91 5.10 -9.63
N ASP A 110 -3.16 4.70 -9.82
CA ASP A 110 -4.09 5.22 -10.82
C ASP A 110 -4.90 6.44 -10.34
N GLY A 111 -4.69 6.86 -9.08
CA GLY A 111 -5.33 8.01 -8.46
C GLY A 111 -6.61 7.70 -7.69
N THR A 112 -7.12 6.47 -7.74
CA THR A 112 -8.29 6.05 -6.94
C THR A 112 -7.91 5.97 -5.46
N PRO A 113 -8.85 6.25 -4.53
CA PRO A 113 -8.58 6.20 -3.10
C PRO A 113 -8.34 4.75 -2.63
N VAL A 114 -7.44 4.57 -1.66
CA VAL A 114 -7.35 3.33 -0.88
C VAL A 114 -8.37 3.40 0.25
N THR A 115 -9.20 2.37 0.40
CA THR A 115 -10.31 2.34 1.36
C THR A 115 -10.26 1.10 2.25
N ALA A 116 -11.05 1.10 3.32
CA ALA A 116 -11.23 -0.08 4.18
C ALA A 116 -11.79 -1.27 3.40
N HIS A 117 -12.54 -1.03 2.33
CA HIS A 117 -13.06 -2.06 1.44
C HIS A 117 -11.95 -2.81 0.69
N ASP A 118 -10.82 -2.15 0.38
CA ASP A 118 -9.66 -2.81 -0.23
C ASP A 118 -9.02 -3.81 0.73
N PHE A 119 -8.93 -3.48 2.02
CA PHE A 119 -8.42 -4.38 3.05
C PHE A 119 -9.36 -5.55 3.30
N VAL A 120 -10.68 -5.31 3.36
CA VAL A 120 -11.69 -6.39 3.45
C VAL A 120 -11.52 -7.35 2.29
N TYR A 121 -11.52 -6.86 1.05
CA TYR A 121 -11.33 -7.69 -0.14
C TYR A 121 -10.03 -8.48 -0.09
N SER A 122 -8.94 -7.82 0.26
CA SER A 122 -7.61 -8.42 0.23
C SER A 122 -7.46 -9.52 1.27
N TRP A 123 -7.90 -9.29 2.50
CA TRP A 123 -7.77 -10.29 3.56
C TRP A 123 -8.72 -11.47 3.35
N GLN A 124 -9.91 -11.23 2.79
CA GLN A 124 -10.78 -12.31 2.33
C GLN A 124 -10.11 -13.12 1.20
N ARG A 125 -9.50 -12.45 0.22
CA ARG A 125 -8.74 -13.13 -0.84
C ARG A 125 -7.57 -13.93 -0.27
N LEU A 126 -6.84 -13.42 0.72
CA LEU A 126 -5.77 -14.15 1.38
C LEU A 126 -6.27 -15.42 2.09
N ALA A 127 -7.44 -15.34 2.73
CA ALA A 127 -8.07 -16.46 3.44
C ALA A 127 -8.70 -17.49 2.49
N ASP A 128 -9.12 -17.08 1.28
CA ASP A 128 -9.81 -17.95 0.33
C ASP A 128 -8.91 -19.12 -0.12
N PRO A 129 -9.33 -20.39 0.10
CA PRO A 129 -8.58 -21.56 -0.34
C PRO A 129 -8.26 -21.58 -1.84
N ASN A 130 -9.10 -20.96 -2.68
CA ASN A 130 -8.87 -20.87 -4.13
C ASN A 130 -7.69 -19.96 -4.49
N THR A 131 -7.35 -19.01 -3.61
CA THR A 131 -6.13 -18.21 -3.77
C THR A 131 -4.89 -19.07 -3.52
N ALA A 132 -4.98 -20.17 -2.78
CA ALA A 132 -3.83 -21.05 -2.49
C ALA A 132 -2.57 -20.26 -2.06
N SER A 133 -2.77 -19.27 -1.19
CA SER A 133 -1.68 -18.43 -0.69
C SER A 133 -0.77 -19.26 0.23
N PRO A 134 0.57 -19.20 0.06
CA PRO A 134 1.49 -19.84 1.01
C PRO A 134 1.39 -19.21 2.41
N TYR A 135 0.83 -18.01 2.51
CA TYR A 135 0.61 -17.27 3.76
C TYR A 135 -0.87 -17.22 4.19
N ALA A 136 -1.74 -18.11 3.71
CA ALA A 136 -3.13 -18.16 4.21
C ALA A 136 -3.18 -18.29 5.75
N SER A 137 -2.30 -19.10 6.33
CA SER A 137 -2.15 -19.26 7.79
C SER A 137 -1.69 -18.01 8.54
N TYR A 138 -1.24 -16.95 7.85
CA TYR A 138 -0.86 -15.70 8.51
C TYR A 138 -2.04 -15.06 9.26
N LEU A 139 -3.26 -15.21 8.73
CA LEU A 139 -4.48 -14.75 9.40
C LEU A 139 -4.86 -15.63 10.60
N GLN A 140 -4.42 -16.90 10.63
CA GLN A 140 -4.53 -17.78 11.80
C GLN A 140 -3.58 -17.34 12.91
N TYR A 141 -2.36 -16.89 12.58
CA TYR A 141 -1.41 -16.37 13.57
C TYR A 141 -1.92 -15.09 14.27
N GLY A 142 -2.76 -14.32 13.57
CA GLY A 142 -3.48 -13.19 14.13
C GLY A 142 -4.78 -13.57 14.85
N HIS A 143 -5.22 -14.83 14.78
CA HIS A 143 -6.48 -15.32 15.34
C HIS A 143 -7.72 -14.56 14.86
N ILE A 144 -7.77 -14.19 13.57
CA ILE A 144 -8.95 -13.50 13.02
C ILE A 144 -10.16 -14.44 13.09
N ALA A 145 -11.31 -13.92 13.52
CA ALA A 145 -12.51 -14.74 13.66
C ALA A 145 -12.87 -15.47 12.35
N ASN A 146 -13.29 -16.73 12.48
CA ASN A 146 -13.68 -17.66 11.41
C ASN A 146 -12.56 -18.18 10.48
N ILE A 147 -11.30 -17.76 10.64
CA ILE A 147 -10.23 -18.12 9.70
C ILE A 147 -10.02 -19.64 9.52
N ASP A 148 -10.09 -20.43 10.60
CA ASP A 148 -9.87 -21.88 10.52
C ASP A 148 -10.92 -22.59 9.68
N ASP A 149 -12.19 -22.19 9.85
CA ASP A 149 -13.30 -22.75 9.06
C ASP A 149 -13.22 -22.31 7.59
N ILE A 150 -12.72 -21.11 7.32
CA ILE A 150 -12.55 -20.59 5.96
C ILE A 150 -11.44 -21.36 5.23
N ILE A 151 -10.27 -21.50 5.84
CA ILE A 151 -9.14 -22.25 5.26
C ILE A 151 -9.53 -23.73 5.05
N ALA A 152 -10.32 -24.30 5.96
CA ALA A 152 -10.84 -25.66 5.83
C ALA A 152 -11.99 -25.80 4.80
N GLY A 153 -12.40 -24.72 4.13
CA GLY A 153 -13.50 -24.72 3.15
C GLY A 153 -14.90 -24.92 3.74
N LYS A 154 -15.07 -24.74 5.06
CA LYS A 154 -16.33 -24.91 5.79
C LYS A 154 -17.16 -23.63 5.83
N LYS A 155 -16.53 -22.47 5.69
CA LYS A 155 -17.18 -21.15 5.59
C LYS A 155 -16.66 -20.39 4.37
N PRO A 156 -17.49 -19.53 3.74
CA PRO A 156 -17.01 -18.67 2.67
C PRO A 156 -16.02 -17.63 3.20
N ALA A 157 -15.08 -17.19 2.37
CA ALA A 157 -14.10 -16.16 2.75
C ALA A 157 -14.76 -14.85 3.24
N THR A 158 -15.98 -14.55 2.79
CA THR A 158 -16.78 -13.39 3.23
C THR A 158 -17.14 -13.41 4.72
N ASP A 159 -17.07 -14.56 5.39
CA ASP A 159 -17.32 -14.69 6.83
C ASP A 159 -16.11 -14.31 7.69
N LEU A 160 -14.97 -13.95 7.08
CA LEU A 160 -13.77 -13.55 7.81
C LEU A 160 -14.08 -12.38 8.74
N GLY A 161 -13.53 -12.39 9.95
CA GLY A 161 -13.72 -11.37 11.00
C GLY A 161 -13.11 -9.99 10.69
N VAL A 162 -13.40 -9.44 9.51
CA VAL A 162 -12.95 -8.13 9.04
C VAL A 162 -14.13 -7.39 8.41
N LYS A 163 -14.20 -6.08 8.61
CA LYS A 163 -15.22 -5.23 7.96
C LYS A 163 -14.73 -3.80 7.79
N ALA A 164 -15.29 -3.13 6.80
CA ALA A 164 -15.25 -1.69 6.67
C ALA A 164 -16.46 -1.13 7.41
N LEU A 165 -16.25 -0.30 8.43
CA LEU A 165 -17.34 0.44 9.08
C LEU A 165 -17.79 1.60 8.18
N ASP A 166 -16.84 2.18 7.46
CA ASP A 166 -16.95 3.18 6.39
C ASP A 166 -15.69 3.09 5.51
N ASP A 167 -15.54 4.00 4.54
CA ASP A 167 -14.41 4.02 3.60
C ASP A 167 -13.04 4.16 4.29
N HIS A 168 -12.97 4.73 5.48
CA HIS A 168 -11.73 5.07 6.18
C HIS A 168 -11.59 4.38 7.54
N THR A 169 -12.48 3.44 7.88
CA THR A 169 -12.43 2.74 9.16
C THR A 169 -12.51 1.23 8.95
N PHE A 170 -11.39 0.55 9.17
CA PHE A 170 -11.27 -0.91 9.07
C PHE A 170 -11.28 -1.55 10.46
N GLU A 171 -12.21 -2.46 10.71
CA GLU A 171 -12.32 -3.19 11.99
C GLU A 171 -11.96 -4.67 11.78
N VAL A 172 -11.11 -5.19 12.68
CA VAL A 172 -10.74 -6.59 12.75
C VAL A 172 -11.20 -7.17 14.09
N THR A 173 -11.93 -8.28 14.04
CA THR A 173 -12.36 -9.06 15.21
C THR A 173 -11.57 -10.36 15.29
N LEU A 174 -10.94 -10.59 16.43
CA LEU A 174 -10.15 -11.78 16.75
C LEU A 174 -10.95 -12.73 17.65
N SER A 175 -10.70 -14.04 17.51
CA SER A 175 -11.32 -15.06 18.36
C SER A 175 -10.80 -15.01 19.80
N GLU A 176 -9.56 -14.58 20.00
CA GLU A 176 -8.90 -14.45 21.30
C GLU A 176 -8.05 -13.16 21.42
N PRO A 177 -7.68 -12.72 22.64
CA PRO A 177 -6.82 -11.55 22.82
C PRO A 177 -5.42 -11.78 22.25
N VAL A 178 -5.00 -10.95 21.29
CA VAL A 178 -3.65 -11.00 20.70
C VAL A 178 -2.96 -9.64 20.87
N PRO A 179 -2.25 -9.40 21.99
CA PRO A 179 -1.66 -8.08 22.29
C PRO A 179 -0.64 -7.59 21.25
N TYR A 180 0.00 -8.52 20.54
CA TYR A 180 1.00 -8.22 19.51
C TYR A 180 0.42 -8.16 18.08
N PHE A 181 -0.92 -8.23 17.91
CA PHE A 181 -1.56 -8.30 16.59
C PHE A 181 -1.07 -7.23 15.61
N TYR A 182 -0.98 -5.96 16.06
CA TYR A 182 -0.50 -4.86 15.22
C TYR A 182 0.91 -5.07 14.65
N LYS A 183 1.77 -5.86 15.32
CA LYS A 183 3.14 -6.14 14.86
C LYS A 183 3.15 -7.07 13.63
N LEU A 184 2.10 -7.85 13.39
CA LEU A 184 1.95 -8.69 12.20
C LEU A 184 1.63 -7.84 10.95
N LEU A 185 1.11 -6.62 11.15
CA LEU A 185 0.47 -5.84 10.08
C LEU A 185 1.44 -5.14 9.13
N VAL A 186 2.75 -5.29 9.37
CA VAL A 186 3.82 -4.81 8.49
C VAL A 186 4.16 -5.84 7.39
N HIS A 187 3.60 -7.04 7.45
CA HIS A 187 3.95 -8.13 6.54
C HIS A 187 3.26 -7.98 5.17
N PRO A 188 3.95 -8.30 4.05
CA PRO A 188 3.38 -8.17 2.70
C PRO A 188 2.04 -8.88 2.50
N SER A 189 1.84 -10.07 3.10
CA SER A 189 0.60 -10.83 2.88
C SER A 189 -0.68 -10.08 3.27
N VAL A 190 -0.60 -9.13 4.21
CA VAL A 190 -1.74 -8.33 4.67
C VAL A 190 -1.82 -6.95 4.03
N SER A 191 -1.01 -6.68 3.00
CA SER A 191 -1.12 -5.49 2.17
C SER A 191 -2.35 -5.57 1.25
N PRO A 192 -2.98 -4.43 0.92
CA PRO A 192 -4.13 -4.43 0.03
C PRO A 192 -3.70 -4.74 -1.41
N VAL A 193 -4.60 -5.36 -2.17
CA VAL A 193 -4.49 -5.56 -3.62
C VAL A 193 -5.67 -4.88 -4.34
N PRO A 194 -5.44 -4.28 -5.53
CA PRO A 194 -6.47 -3.54 -6.25
C PRO A 194 -7.50 -4.49 -6.89
N LYS A 195 -8.67 -4.63 -6.26
CA LYS A 195 -9.75 -5.55 -6.71
C LYS A 195 -10.03 -5.45 -8.22
N SER A 196 -10.13 -4.23 -8.73
CA SER A 196 -10.41 -3.96 -10.14
C SER A 196 -9.37 -4.57 -11.10
N ALA A 197 -8.09 -4.50 -10.78
CA ALA A 197 -7.03 -5.08 -11.61
C ALA A 197 -6.97 -6.60 -11.45
N VAL A 198 -7.10 -7.11 -10.22
CA VAL A 198 -7.10 -8.55 -9.94
C VAL A 198 -8.23 -9.25 -10.68
N GLU A 199 -9.46 -8.74 -10.59
CA GLU A 199 -10.63 -9.35 -11.26
C GLU A 199 -10.57 -9.21 -12.78
N LYS A 200 -10.07 -8.08 -13.29
CA LYS A 200 -9.99 -7.83 -14.74
C LYS A 200 -8.90 -8.64 -15.43
N PHE A 201 -7.75 -8.80 -14.81
CA PHE A 201 -6.55 -9.35 -15.45
C PHE A 201 -6.14 -10.73 -14.94
N GLY A 202 -6.76 -11.23 -13.87
CA GLY A 202 -6.41 -12.51 -13.25
C GLY A 202 -4.92 -12.56 -12.94
N ASP A 203 -4.25 -13.67 -13.21
CA ASP A 203 -2.81 -13.86 -12.96
C ASP A 203 -1.89 -12.82 -13.64
N LYS A 204 -2.39 -12.09 -14.64
CA LYS A 204 -1.61 -11.05 -15.35
C LYS A 204 -1.74 -9.67 -14.71
N TRP A 205 -2.47 -9.52 -13.60
CA TRP A 205 -2.69 -8.22 -12.96
C TRP A 205 -1.38 -7.56 -12.51
N THR A 206 -0.34 -8.34 -12.24
CA THR A 206 0.99 -7.85 -11.82
C THR A 206 1.91 -7.44 -12.97
N GLN A 207 1.49 -7.60 -14.23
CA GLN A 207 2.29 -7.15 -15.37
C GLN A 207 2.40 -5.61 -15.38
N PRO A 208 3.52 -5.02 -15.86
CA PRO A 208 3.73 -3.57 -15.81
C PRO A 208 2.61 -2.72 -16.43
N ALA A 209 1.88 -3.24 -17.42
CA ALA A 209 0.77 -2.53 -18.06
C ALA A 209 -0.55 -2.58 -17.27
N ASN A 210 -0.66 -3.48 -16.28
CA ASN A 210 -1.91 -3.80 -15.59
C ASN A 210 -1.86 -3.45 -14.10
N ILE A 211 -0.67 -3.49 -13.49
CA ILE A 211 -0.50 -3.39 -12.05
C ILE A 211 -0.85 -2.00 -11.52
N VAL A 212 -1.59 -1.99 -10.42
CA VAL A 212 -1.90 -0.80 -9.64
C VAL A 212 -1.33 -1.01 -8.23
N THR A 213 -0.69 0.00 -7.67
CA THR A 213 0.17 -0.07 -6.47
C THR A 213 -0.18 1.07 -5.53
N ASN A 214 -0.05 0.90 -4.21
CA ASN A 214 -0.29 1.97 -3.23
C ASN A 214 0.95 2.33 -2.39
N GLY A 215 2.08 1.67 -2.63
CA GLY A 215 3.37 2.01 -2.04
C GLY A 215 4.04 3.22 -2.71
N ALA A 216 5.25 3.54 -2.24
CA ALA A 216 6.02 4.69 -2.72
C ALA A 216 6.50 4.53 -4.17
N TYR A 217 6.59 3.30 -4.68
CA TYR A 217 7.05 3.01 -6.03
C TYR A 217 5.96 2.35 -6.89
N LYS A 218 6.09 2.52 -8.20
CA LYS A 218 5.28 1.85 -9.22
C LYS A 218 6.18 0.97 -10.07
N LEU A 219 5.67 -0.18 -10.50
CA LEU A 219 6.41 -1.07 -11.39
C LEU A 219 6.57 -0.42 -12.78
N LYS A 220 7.81 -0.19 -13.21
CA LYS A 220 8.09 0.34 -14.55
C LYS A 220 8.37 -0.75 -15.58
N LYS A 221 9.12 -1.78 -15.18
CA LYS A 221 9.56 -2.88 -16.05
C LYS A 221 9.85 -4.10 -15.18
N LEU A 222 9.48 -5.28 -15.68
CA LEU A 222 9.77 -6.57 -15.07
C LEU A 222 10.61 -7.38 -16.07
N GLY A 223 11.82 -7.80 -15.66
CA GLY A 223 12.78 -8.49 -16.53
C GLY A 223 13.43 -7.60 -17.61
N GLY A 224 14.69 -7.89 -17.96
CA GLY A 224 15.46 -7.24 -19.03
C GLY A 224 16.34 -8.25 -19.77
N GLU A 225 16.67 -7.97 -21.04
CA GLU A 225 17.48 -8.87 -21.89
C GLU A 225 18.73 -9.35 -21.16
N ARG A 226 18.87 -10.68 -21.07
CA ARG A 226 20.14 -11.29 -20.71
C ARG A 226 21.12 -11.04 -21.85
N THR A 227 21.80 -9.90 -21.85
CA THR A 227 23.00 -9.74 -22.66
C THR A 227 24.08 -10.63 -22.04
N TYR A 228 24.10 -11.91 -22.44
CA TYR A 228 25.27 -12.74 -22.30
C TYR A 228 26.35 -12.08 -23.15
N ARG A 229 27.26 -11.33 -22.53
CA ARG A 229 28.57 -11.10 -23.15
C ARG A 229 29.26 -12.46 -23.12
N ALA A 230 29.15 -13.20 -24.21
CA ALA A 230 30.07 -14.29 -24.48
C ALA A 230 31.48 -13.68 -24.51
N GLY A 231 32.23 -13.89 -23.43
CA GLY A 231 33.65 -13.58 -23.40
C GLY A 231 34.37 -14.53 -24.34
N ALA A 232 35.12 -13.96 -25.28
CA ALA A 232 36.15 -14.65 -26.04
C ALA A 232 37.38 -14.92 -25.15
#